data_AF-A0A830EEC8-F1
#
_entry.id   AF-A0A830EEC8-F1
#
_cell.length_a   1.000
_cell.length_b   1.000
_cell.length_c   1.000
_cell.angle_alpha   90.00
_cell.angle_beta   90.00
_cell.angle_gamma   90.00
#
_symmetry.space_group_name_H-M   'P 1'
#
loop_
_entity.id
_entity.type
_entity.pdbx_description
1 polymer ?
#
loop_
_entity_poly.entity_id
_entity_poly.type
_entity_poly.pdbx_seq_one_letter_code
_entity_poly.pdbx_strand_id
1 'polypeptide(L)'
;MPREHGKDGEFVETVSLENVLDVFDAVDGPVILSADVADTLGCSRETARRKLNDLYDRGDLDRRKVSRRVIYWIPEDPTPDTVGRTQEARDTREADAGEDPTPDRENPVEDGAESDPVEDVRAYLERENVGPKTAHGRDAVIEVVRLLRDRGPMKTGELQAELFDRFGEHYSSERSLWESIRRAFEDVPGIEDAGYGKYGYAGDADTREALGK
;
A
#
# COMPACT_ATOMS: atom_id res chain seq x y z
N MET A 1 19.47 -44.08 16.75
CA MET A 1 19.44 -44.16 15.27
C MET A 1 19.15 -42.77 14.73
N PRO A 2 20.00 -42.22 13.85
CA PRO A 2 19.79 -40.91 13.22
C PRO A 2 18.90 -41.07 11.97
N ARG A 3 18.06 -40.08 11.64
CA ARG A 3 17.36 -40.00 10.35
C ARG A 3 17.33 -38.54 9.87
N GLU A 4 18.40 -38.07 9.23
CA GLU A 4 18.61 -37.98 7.77
C GLU A 4 17.77 -36.84 7.14
N HIS A 5 18.47 -35.77 6.73
CA HIS A 5 17.92 -34.69 5.91
C HIS A 5 17.56 -35.23 4.53
N GLY A 6 16.27 -35.15 4.18
CA GLY A 6 15.78 -35.34 2.83
C GLY A 6 16.17 -34.15 1.96
N LYS A 7 16.81 -34.47 0.85
CA LYS A 7 17.23 -33.56 -0.22
C LYS A 7 15.99 -33.40 -1.10
N ASP A 8 15.34 -32.25 -1.07
CA ASP A 8 14.47 -31.68 -2.12
C ASP A 8 13.69 -30.53 -1.45
N GLY A 9 14.03 -29.30 -1.84
CA GLY A 9 13.40 -28.06 -1.34
C GLY A 9 12.02 -27.82 -1.92
N GLU A 10 11.17 -28.84 -1.92
CA GLU A 10 9.76 -28.69 -2.28
C GLU A 10 9.03 -28.13 -1.07
N PHE A 11 8.66 -26.84 -1.15
CA PHE A 11 7.75 -26.22 -0.21
C PHE A 11 6.40 -26.94 -0.33
N VAL A 12 6.21 -27.99 0.47
CA VAL A 12 4.89 -28.58 0.68
C VAL A 12 4.07 -27.51 1.37
N GLU A 13 3.03 -27.03 0.70
CA GLU A 13 2.01 -26.19 1.29
C GLU A 13 1.20 -27.04 2.30
N THR A 14 1.80 -27.35 3.45
CA THR A 14 1.24 -28.29 4.45
C THR A 14 -0.03 -27.77 5.11
N VAL A 15 -0.36 -26.49 4.91
CA VAL A 15 -1.52 -25.83 5.51
C VAL A 15 -2.41 -25.27 4.41
N SER A 16 -3.51 -25.96 4.12
CA SER A 16 -4.56 -25.50 3.23
C SER A 16 -5.46 -24.45 3.91
N LEU A 17 -6.17 -23.65 3.12
CA LEU A 17 -7.09 -22.63 3.65
C LEU A 17 -8.31 -23.26 4.34
N GLU A 18 -8.80 -24.39 3.85
CA GLU A 18 -9.86 -25.19 4.48
C GLU A 18 -9.46 -25.62 5.90
N ASN A 19 -8.26 -26.17 6.09
CA ASN A 19 -7.75 -26.56 7.41
C ASN A 19 -7.66 -25.37 8.37
N VAL A 20 -7.48 -24.15 7.86
CA VAL A 20 -7.47 -22.92 8.68
C VAL A 20 -8.90 -22.54 9.10
N LEU A 21 -9.89 -22.76 8.24
CA LEU A 21 -11.30 -22.55 8.59
C LEU A 21 -11.77 -23.56 9.66
N ASP A 22 -11.35 -24.82 9.58
CA ASP A 22 -11.64 -25.84 10.61
C ASP A 22 -11.10 -25.46 12.02
N VAL A 23 -10.16 -24.50 12.12
CA VAL A 23 -9.66 -24.03 13.43
C VAL A 23 -10.76 -23.28 14.22
N PHE A 24 -11.72 -22.65 13.54
CA PHE A 24 -12.83 -21.98 14.22
C PHE A 24 -13.71 -22.96 15.02
N ASP A 25 -13.81 -24.22 14.57
CA ASP A 25 -14.51 -25.27 15.29
C ASP A 25 -13.68 -25.90 16.42
N ALA A 26 -12.35 -25.77 16.35
CA ALA A 26 -11.42 -26.35 17.32
C ALA A 26 -11.10 -25.41 18.50
N VAL A 27 -11.30 -24.10 18.34
CA VAL A 27 -10.95 -23.07 19.33
C VAL A 27 -12.22 -22.51 19.98
N ASP A 28 -12.17 -22.32 21.30
CA ASP A 28 -13.28 -21.71 22.02
C ASP A 28 -13.50 -20.24 21.64
N GLY A 29 -14.64 -19.97 21.02
CA GLY A 29 -15.16 -18.62 20.77
C GLY A 29 -15.17 -18.22 19.29
N PRO A 30 -15.89 -17.15 18.94
CA PRO A 30 -16.15 -16.77 17.55
C PRO A 30 -14.95 -16.10 16.84
N VAL A 31 -13.85 -15.87 17.57
CA VAL A 31 -12.69 -15.14 17.07
C VAL A 31 -11.42 -15.96 17.30
N ILE A 32 -10.53 -15.96 16.30
CA ILE A 32 -9.22 -16.63 16.40
C ILE A 32 -8.07 -15.69 16.05
N LEU A 33 -6.88 -16.03 16.53
CA LEU A 33 -5.62 -15.37 16.26
C LEU A 33 -4.75 -16.25 15.34
N SER A 34 -3.72 -15.63 14.74
CA SER A 34 -2.66 -16.40 14.07
C SER A 34 -1.91 -17.35 15.02
N ALA A 35 -1.94 -17.08 16.32
CA ALA A 35 -1.38 -18.00 17.32
C ALA A 35 -2.23 -19.27 17.44
N ASP A 36 -3.55 -19.13 17.53
CA ASP A 36 -4.46 -20.28 17.65
C ASP A 36 -4.34 -21.21 16.43
N VAL A 37 -4.26 -20.66 15.22
CA VAL A 37 -4.03 -21.44 13.99
C VAL A 37 -2.66 -22.11 14.00
N ALA A 38 -1.61 -21.42 14.43
CA ALA A 38 -0.25 -21.97 14.47
C ALA A 38 -0.13 -23.11 15.48
N ASP A 39 -0.71 -22.93 16.66
CA ASP A 39 -0.73 -23.93 17.73
C ASP A 39 -1.60 -25.14 17.33
N THR A 40 -2.75 -24.94 16.69
CA THR A 40 -3.66 -26.03 16.25
C THR A 40 -3.11 -26.83 15.06
N LEU A 41 -2.56 -26.15 14.04
CA LEU A 41 -2.09 -26.81 12.81
C LEU A 41 -0.59 -27.15 12.84
N GLY A 42 0.11 -26.84 13.94
CA GLY A 42 1.54 -27.10 14.09
C GLY A 42 2.42 -26.36 13.07
N CYS A 43 1.97 -25.21 12.59
CA CYS A 43 2.67 -24.42 11.58
C CYS A 43 3.33 -23.16 12.17
N SER A 44 4.12 -22.45 11.35
CA SER A 44 4.71 -21.19 11.81
C SER A 44 3.63 -20.10 11.96
N ARG A 45 3.81 -19.18 12.92
CA ARG A 45 2.90 -18.03 13.09
C ARG A 45 2.79 -17.13 11.85
N GLU A 46 3.87 -17.02 11.08
CA GLU A 46 3.84 -16.26 9.82
C GLU A 46 3.05 -17.00 8.74
N THR A 47 3.16 -18.34 8.66
CA THR A 47 2.33 -19.17 7.77
C THR A 47 0.85 -19.04 8.12
N ALA A 48 0.51 -19.18 9.41
CA ALA A 48 -0.85 -18.99 9.91
C ALA A 48 -1.40 -17.60 9.57
N ARG A 49 -0.62 -16.53 9.82
CA ARG A 49 -1.00 -15.15 9.48
C ARG A 49 -1.23 -15.00 7.98
N ARG A 50 -0.35 -15.53 7.14
CA ARG A 50 -0.48 -15.45 5.68
C ARG A 50 -1.79 -16.09 5.22
N LYS A 51 -2.08 -17.31 5.66
CA LYS A 51 -3.30 -18.05 5.28
C LYS A 51 -4.59 -17.37 5.79
N LEU A 52 -4.57 -16.80 6.99
CA LEU A 52 -5.69 -16.00 7.51
C LEU A 52 -5.91 -14.71 6.70
N ASN A 53 -4.85 -14.05 6.23
CA ASN A 53 -5.01 -12.92 5.31
C ASN A 53 -5.53 -13.37 3.94
N ASP A 54 -5.04 -14.48 3.39
CA ASP A 54 -5.55 -15.02 2.13
C ASP A 54 -7.07 -15.30 2.18
N LEU A 55 -7.58 -15.82 3.31
CA LEU A 55 -9.02 -16.01 3.56
C LEU A 55 -9.78 -14.68 3.68
N TYR A 56 -9.18 -13.69 4.35
CA TYR A 56 -9.76 -12.34 4.44
C TYR A 56 -9.85 -11.68 3.06
N ASP A 57 -8.80 -11.77 2.24
CA ASP A 57 -8.78 -11.19 0.89
C ASP A 57 -9.80 -11.87 -0.06
N ARG A 58 -10.19 -13.13 0.21
CA ARG A 58 -11.30 -13.82 -0.48
C ARG A 58 -12.69 -13.48 0.05
N GLY A 59 -12.79 -12.80 1.20
CA GLY A 59 -14.04 -12.51 1.88
C GLY A 59 -14.59 -13.66 2.71
N ASP A 60 -13.83 -14.73 2.92
CA ASP A 60 -14.21 -15.86 3.77
C ASP A 60 -14.10 -15.50 5.27
N LEU A 61 -13.26 -14.53 5.61
CA LEU A 61 -13.07 -14.02 6.97
C LEU A 61 -13.11 -12.50 7.00
N ASP A 62 -13.53 -11.97 8.14
CA ASP A 62 -13.35 -10.58 8.51
C ASP A 62 -12.19 -10.45 9.52
N ARG A 63 -11.62 -9.24 9.66
CA ARG A 63 -10.49 -9.03 10.58
C ARG A 63 -10.52 -7.68 11.27
N ARG A 64 -9.96 -7.63 12.49
CA ARG A 64 -9.77 -6.40 13.25
C ARG A 64 -8.48 -6.40 14.04
N LYS A 65 -7.81 -5.26 14.06
CA LYS A 65 -6.71 -5.03 14.99
C LYS A 65 -7.26 -4.55 16.34
N VAL A 66 -6.95 -5.30 17.40
CA VAL A 66 -7.29 -4.97 18.78
C VAL A 66 -5.99 -4.81 19.56
N SER A 67 -5.64 -3.56 19.89
CA SER A 67 -4.37 -3.21 20.52
C SER A 67 -3.17 -3.78 19.72
N ARG A 68 -2.38 -4.68 20.31
CA ARG A 68 -1.22 -5.34 19.68
C ARG A 68 -1.55 -6.62 18.92
N ARG A 69 -2.82 -7.03 18.89
CA ARG A 69 -3.28 -8.32 18.33
C ARG A 69 -4.18 -8.09 17.12
N VAL A 70 -4.24 -9.06 16.23
CA VAL A 70 -5.19 -9.09 15.11
C VAL A 70 -6.08 -10.30 15.32
N ILE A 71 -7.39 -10.09 15.37
CA ILE A 71 -8.41 -11.12 15.49
C ILE A 71 -9.10 -11.32 14.14
N TYR A 72 -9.52 -12.55 13.86
CA TYR A 72 -10.23 -12.97 12.66
C TYR A 72 -11.53 -13.67 13.06
N TRP A 73 -12.61 -13.48 12.30
CA TRP A 73 -13.89 -14.15 12.52
C TRP A 73 -14.60 -14.46 11.19
N ILE A 74 -15.48 -15.46 11.21
CA ILE A 74 -16.36 -15.79 10.09
C ILE A 74 -17.56 -14.83 10.14
N PRO A 75 -17.91 -14.12 9.05
CA PRO A 75 -19.08 -13.24 9.03
C PRO A 75 -20.39 -14.05 9.14
N GLU A 76 -21.34 -13.59 9.96
CA GLU A 76 -22.63 -14.27 10.22
C GLU A 76 -23.60 -14.23 9.03
N ASP A 77 -23.41 -13.29 8.09
CA ASP A 77 -24.10 -13.19 6.82
C ASP A 77 -23.06 -13.03 5.70
N PRO A 78 -23.10 -13.81 4.61
CA PRO A 78 -22.34 -13.46 3.42
C PRO A 78 -23.06 -12.25 2.83
N THR A 79 -22.72 -11.03 3.25
CA THR A 79 -23.22 -9.85 2.56
C THR A 79 -22.56 -9.80 1.19
N PRO A 80 -23.29 -9.99 0.07
CA PRO A 80 -22.73 -9.75 -1.24
C PRO A 80 -22.73 -8.24 -1.54
N ASP A 81 -22.17 -7.39 -0.67
CA ASP A 81 -22.19 -5.95 -0.90
C ASP A 81 -20.96 -5.25 -0.31
N THR A 82 -19.87 -5.20 -1.08
CA THR A 82 -19.00 -4.00 -1.09
C THR A 82 -18.57 -3.67 -2.52
N VAL A 83 -19.52 -3.69 -3.45
CA VAL A 83 -19.38 -3.01 -4.75
C VAL A 83 -20.72 -2.32 -5.03
N GLY A 84 -20.80 -1.00 -4.85
CA GLY A 84 -22.06 -0.30 -5.11
C GLY A 84 -22.12 1.17 -4.70
N ARG A 85 -21.41 2.00 -5.45
CA ARG A 85 -21.61 3.45 -5.71
C ARG A 85 -23.08 3.92 -5.61
N THR A 86 -23.36 5.19 -5.26
CA THR A 86 -24.13 6.21 -6.07
C THR A 86 -24.94 7.30 -5.30
N GLN A 87 -24.76 8.59 -5.72
CA GLN A 87 -25.69 9.77 -5.76
C GLN A 87 -26.03 10.55 -4.46
N GLU A 88 -26.28 11.88 -4.41
CA GLU A 88 -26.54 12.92 -5.44
C GLU A 88 -26.51 14.38 -4.91
N ALA A 89 -26.05 15.28 -5.80
CA ALA A 89 -26.49 16.65 -6.13
C ALA A 89 -26.79 17.75 -5.07
N ARG A 90 -26.12 18.92 -5.25
CA ARG A 90 -26.68 20.24 -5.67
C ARG A 90 -25.56 21.02 -6.39
N ASP A 91 -25.62 21.29 -7.69
CA ASP A 91 -26.30 22.42 -8.36
C ASP A 91 -26.03 23.79 -7.73
N THR A 92 -25.13 24.59 -8.33
CA THR A 92 -25.44 25.97 -8.71
C THR A 92 -24.55 26.37 -9.90
N ARG A 93 -25.20 27.06 -10.82
CA ARG A 93 -24.84 27.42 -12.19
C ARG A 93 -24.26 28.85 -12.28
N GLU A 94 -23.32 29.00 -13.23
CA GLU A 94 -22.88 30.14 -14.07
C GLU A 94 -23.09 31.61 -13.65
N ALA A 95 -22.06 32.44 -13.89
CA ALA A 95 -22.03 33.58 -14.86
C ALA A 95 -20.83 34.51 -14.54
N ASP A 96 -19.85 34.68 -15.44
CA ASP A 96 -19.78 35.75 -16.49
C ASP A 96 -19.04 37.00 -15.94
N ALA A 97 -18.04 37.67 -16.51
CA ALA A 97 -17.38 37.76 -17.81
C ALA A 97 -15.96 38.37 -17.53
N GLY A 98 -14.97 38.34 -18.41
CA GLY A 98 -15.11 38.38 -19.85
C GLY A 98 -13.80 38.22 -20.63
N GLU A 99 -14.03 38.37 -21.91
CA GLU A 99 -13.37 37.80 -23.07
C GLU A 99 -12.08 38.52 -23.49
N ASP A 100 -11.22 37.71 -24.13
CA ASP A 100 -10.08 37.98 -25.02
C ASP A 100 -10.42 39.05 -26.11
N PRO A 101 -9.47 39.73 -26.78
CA PRO A 101 -8.65 39.03 -27.78
C PRO A 101 -7.15 39.38 -27.84
N THR A 102 -6.36 38.32 -27.99
CA THR A 102 -5.07 38.11 -28.69
C THR A 102 -4.91 38.85 -30.04
N PRO A 103 -3.81 38.73 -30.83
CA PRO A 103 -2.47 38.12 -30.62
C PRO A 103 -1.29 38.99 -31.15
N ASP A 104 -0.07 38.75 -30.68
CA ASP A 104 1.14 38.83 -31.53
C ASP A 104 2.17 37.90 -30.87
N ARG A 105 2.41 36.72 -31.44
CA ARG A 105 3.68 36.40 -32.11
C ARG A 105 4.86 36.79 -31.21
N GLU A 106 5.54 35.83 -30.59
CA GLU A 106 6.68 35.13 -31.19
C GLU A 106 6.96 33.80 -30.46
N ASN A 107 7.13 32.73 -31.27
CA ASN A 107 7.82 31.43 -31.10
C ASN A 107 8.13 30.78 -29.72
N PRO A 108 8.16 29.43 -29.69
CA PRO A 108 8.09 28.61 -28.48
C PRO A 108 9.36 28.69 -27.66
N VAL A 109 9.22 29.00 -26.37
CA VAL A 109 10.27 28.70 -25.40
C VAL A 109 10.01 27.29 -24.90
N GLU A 110 10.58 26.32 -25.60
CA GLU A 110 11.08 25.12 -24.95
C GLU A 110 12.18 25.60 -23.99
N ASP A 111 11.77 26.06 -22.81
CA ASP A 111 12.71 26.35 -21.74
C ASP A 111 13.10 24.99 -21.15
N GLY A 112 14.36 24.61 -21.33
CA GLY A 112 14.98 23.46 -20.68
C GLY A 112 15.07 23.63 -19.17
N ALA A 113 13.95 23.91 -18.52
CA ALA A 113 13.76 23.70 -17.11
C ALA A 113 13.93 22.19 -16.91
N GLU A 114 15.01 21.81 -16.23
CA GLU A 114 15.19 20.47 -15.72
C GLU A 114 13.87 20.07 -15.04
N SER A 115 13.15 19.10 -15.61
CA SER A 115 11.88 18.64 -15.07
C SER A 115 12.01 18.44 -13.56
N ASP A 116 10.99 18.86 -12.82
CA ASP A 116 10.97 18.66 -11.38
C ASP A 116 11.08 17.14 -11.11
N PRO A 117 12.07 16.70 -10.33
CA PRO A 117 12.37 15.27 -10.22
C PRO A 117 11.22 14.50 -9.58
N VAL A 118 10.36 15.16 -8.79
CA VAL A 118 9.14 14.52 -8.26
C VAL A 118 8.13 14.27 -9.38
N GLU A 119 7.95 15.20 -10.30
CA GLU A 119 7.08 15.00 -11.47
C GLU A 119 7.66 14.00 -12.47
N ASP A 120 8.99 13.91 -12.60
CA ASP A 120 9.63 12.83 -13.37
C ASP A 120 9.38 11.45 -12.73
N VAL A 121 9.46 11.34 -11.39
CA VAL A 121 9.10 10.11 -10.67
C VAL A 121 7.62 9.77 -10.89
N ARG A 122 6.72 10.76 -10.82
CA ARG A 122 5.30 10.55 -11.14
C ARG A 122 5.15 9.96 -12.53
N ALA A 123 5.71 10.60 -13.56
CA ALA A 123 5.63 10.12 -14.94
C ALA A 123 6.20 8.69 -15.10
N TYR A 124 7.28 8.37 -14.38
CA TYR A 124 7.85 7.02 -14.33
C TYR A 124 6.88 5.99 -13.75
N LEU A 125 6.25 6.27 -12.61
CA LEU A 125 5.30 5.34 -11.99
C LEU A 125 4.10 5.06 -12.90
N GLU A 126 3.64 6.06 -13.65
CA GLU A 126 2.55 5.87 -14.62
C GLU A 126 2.97 5.03 -15.82
N ARG A 127 4.17 5.29 -16.35
CA ARG A 127 4.69 4.62 -17.55
C ARG A 127 5.08 3.16 -17.27
N GLU A 128 5.85 2.92 -16.21
CA GLU A 128 6.34 1.59 -15.85
C GLU A 128 5.32 0.80 -15.03
N ASN A 129 4.19 1.42 -14.65
CA ASN A 129 3.14 0.80 -13.85
C ASN A 129 3.65 0.24 -12.51
N VAL A 130 4.62 0.94 -11.91
CA VAL A 130 5.28 0.61 -10.64
C VAL A 130 4.44 1.10 -9.46
N GLY A 131 4.36 0.28 -8.42
CA GLY A 131 3.65 0.61 -7.18
C GLY A 131 2.13 0.43 -7.23
N PRO A 132 1.38 1.17 -6.39
CA PRO A 132 -0.06 0.98 -6.22
C PRO A 132 -0.84 1.18 -7.53
N LYS A 133 -1.85 0.35 -7.76
CA LYS A 133 -2.70 0.47 -8.97
C LYS A 133 -3.75 1.58 -8.89
N THR A 134 -3.93 2.15 -7.71
CA THR A 134 -4.88 3.26 -7.48
C THR A 134 -4.19 4.61 -7.66
N ALA A 135 -4.93 5.62 -8.11
CA ALA A 135 -4.42 7.00 -8.22
C ALA A 135 -3.94 7.53 -6.87
N HIS A 136 -4.78 7.46 -5.83
CA HIS A 136 -4.44 7.91 -4.47
C HIS A 136 -3.23 7.16 -3.87
N GLY A 137 -3.02 5.89 -4.23
CA GLY A 137 -1.83 5.15 -3.80
C GLY A 137 -0.57 5.64 -4.50
N ARG A 138 -0.63 5.94 -5.80
CA ARG A 138 0.48 6.58 -6.52
C ARG A 138 0.77 7.97 -5.98
N ASP A 139 -0.26 8.79 -5.76
CA ASP A 139 -0.10 10.12 -5.15
C ASP A 139 0.50 10.05 -3.74
N ALA A 140 0.16 9.03 -2.94
CA ALA A 140 0.79 8.80 -1.64
C ALA A 140 2.28 8.42 -1.75
N VAL A 141 2.68 7.65 -2.76
CA VAL A 141 4.11 7.39 -3.04
C VAL A 141 4.82 8.69 -3.44
N ILE A 142 4.21 9.49 -4.31
CA ILE A 142 4.76 10.78 -4.73
C ILE A 142 4.89 11.74 -3.54
N GLU A 143 3.93 11.73 -2.62
CA GLU A 143 4.01 12.53 -1.40
C GLU A 143 5.19 12.12 -0.51
N VAL A 144 5.53 10.82 -0.45
CA VAL A 144 6.73 10.36 0.26
C VAL A 144 7.99 10.97 -0.36
N VAL A 145 8.11 10.94 -1.68
CA VAL A 145 9.27 11.55 -2.38
C VAL A 145 9.37 13.05 -2.05
N ARG A 146 8.24 13.78 -2.07
CA ARG A 146 8.18 15.20 -1.69
C ARG A 146 8.63 15.41 -0.24
N LEU A 147 8.04 14.68 0.71
CA LEU A 147 8.36 14.82 2.14
C LEU A 147 9.84 14.55 2.43
N LEU A 148 10.42 13.51 1.81
CA LEU A 148 11.83 13.17 1.98
C LEU A 148 12.76 14.20 1.34
N ARG A 149 12.38 14.77 0.19
CA ARG A 149 13.12 15.85 -0.47
C ARG A 149 13.10 17.15 0.35
N ASP A 150 11.92 17.55 0.84
CA ASP A 150 11.71 18.82 1.54
C ASP A 150 12.22 18.80 2.99
N ARG A 151 12.01 17.68 3.69
CA ARG A 151 12.29 17.57 5.14
C ARG A 151 13.51 16.72 5.46
N GLY A 152 14.10 16.06 4.46
CA GLY A 152 15.21 15.13 4.64
C GLY A 152 14.75 13.78 5.21
N PRO A 153 15.68 12.98 5.77
CA PRO A 153 15.36 11.63 6.22
C PRO A 153 14.34 11.57 7.35
N MET A 154 13.24 10.84 7.14
CA MET A 154 12.12 10.72 8.08
C MET A 154 11.96 9.29 8.58
N LYS A 155 11.48 9.10 9.82
CA LYS A 155 11.16 7.77 10.34
C LYS A 155 9.87 7.24 9.71
N THR A 156 9.76 5.93 9.61
CA THR A 156 8.54 5.22 9.18
C THR A 156 7.27 5.74 9.86
N GLY A 157 7.28 5.95 11.17
CA GLY A 157 6.10 6.42 11.91
C GLY A 157 5.69 7.86 11.57
N GLU A 158 6.66 8.72 11.23
CA GLU A 158 6.40 10.12 10.85
C GLU A 158 5.78 10.18 9.46
N LEU A 159 6.32 9.40 8.51
CA LEU A 159 5.75 9.26 7.17
C LEU A 159 4.32 8.68 7.23
N GLN A 160 4.08 7.66 8.06
CA GLN A 160 2.75 7.08 8.22
C GLN A 160 1.71 8.11 8.68
N ALA A 161 2.05 8.90 9.69
CA ALA A 161 1.15 9.91 10.24
C ALA A 161 0.85 11.03 9.22
N GLU A 162 1.87 11.59 8.57
CA GLU A 162 1.71 12.66 7.58
C GLU A 162 0.89 12.20 6.37
N LEU A 163 1.16 10.99 5.88
CA LEU A 163 0.42 10.45 4.73
C LEU A 163 -1.02 10.11 5.11
N PHE A 164 -1.27 9.60 6.31
CA PHE A 164 -2.62 9.26 6.72
C PHE A 164 -3.46 10.50 7.02
N ASP A 165 -2.86 11.60 7.49
CA ASP A 165 -3.56 12.88 7.60
C ASP A 165 -4.09 13.35 6.24
N ARG A 166 -3.30 13.18 5.18
CA ARG A 166 -3.68 13.62 3.82
C ARG A 166 -4.55 12.61 3.05
N PHE A 167 -4.22 11.32 3.10
CA PHE A 167 -4.84 10.30 2.25
C PHE A 167 -5.70 9.31 3.03
N GLY A 168 -5.79 9.45 4.36
CA GLY A 168 -6.45 8.48 5.23
C GLY A 168 -7.92 8.24 4.90
N GLU A 169 -8.59 9.16 4.20
CA GLU A 169 -9.94 8.96 3.70
C GLU A 169 -10.08 7.74 2.76
N HIS A 170 -9.00 7.35 2.07
CA HIS A 170 -8.98 6.21 1.16
C HIS A 170 -8.54 4.90 1.82
N TYR A 171 -8.18 4.93 3.11
CA TYR A 171 -7.57 3.79 3.79
C TYR A 171 -8.22 3.54 5.14
N SER A 172 -8.44 2.28 5.47
CA SER A 172 -9.03 1.89 6.76
C SER A 172 -8.10 2.15 7.96
N SER A 173 -6.80 2.39 7.73
CA SER A 173 -5.83 2.73 8.78
C SER A 173 -4.49 3.24 8.20
N GLU A 174 -3.70 3.95 9.02
CA GLU A 174 -2.30 4.34 8.72
C GLU A 174 -1.48 3.16 8.18
N ARG A 175 -1.66 1.99 8.81
CA ARG A 175 -0.97 0.76 8.42
C ARG A 175 -1.45 0.25 7.05
N SER A 176 -2.74 0.31 6.77
CA SER A 176 -3.28 -0.12 5.46
C SER A 176 -2.75 0.75 4.33
N LEU A 177 -2.69 2.08 4.56
CA LEU A 177 -2.03 3.01 3.66
C LEU A 177 -0.57 2.61 3.46
N TRP A 178 0.18 2.50 4.56
CA TRP A 178 1.60 2.19 4.52
C TRP A 178 1.93 0.89 3.79
N GLU A 179 1.21 -0.19 4.09
CA GLU A 179 1.42 -1.49 3.45
C GLU A 179 1.10 -1.47 1.95
N SER A 180 0.16 -0.61 1.52
CA SER A 180 -0.19 -0.46 0.11
C SER A 180 0.92 0.19 -0.70
N ILE A 181 1.67 1.13 -0.11
CA ILE A 181 2.67 1.93 -0.82
C ILE A 181 4.11 1.46 -0.60
N ARG A 182 4.44 0.94 0.59
CA ARG A 182 5.84 0.64 0.96
C ARG A 182 6.53 -0.35 0.03
N ARG A 183 5.76 -1.25 -0.58
CA ARG A 183 6.26 -2.27 -1.52
C ARG A 183 6.81 -1.64 -2.79
N ALA A 184 6.37 -0.43 -3.12
CA ALA A 184 6.84 0.30 -4.28
C ALA A 184 8.21 0.94 -4.06
N PHE A 185 8.62 1.19 -2.80
CA PHE A 185 9.79 2.03 -2.52
C PHE A 185 11.10 1.43 -3.02
N GLU A 186 11.17 0.10 -3.12
CA GLU A 186 12.34 -0.61 -3.68
C GLU A 186 12.52 -0.32 -5.18
N ASP A 187 11.43 -0.01 -5.88
CA ASP A 187 11.38 0.20 -7.33
C ASP A 187 11.16 1.67 -7.71
N VAL A 188 11.01 2.59 -6.74
CA VAL A 188 10.75 4.01 -6.97
C VAL A 188 12.08 4.78 -6.94
N PRO A 189 12.51 5.39 -8.06
CA PRO A 189 13.66 6.27 -8.07
C PRO A 189 13.50 7.42 -7.08
N GLY A 190 14.57 7.72 -6.34
CA GLY A 190 14.62 8.81 -5.37
C GLY A 190 14.31 8.41 -3.93
N ILE A 191 13.75 7.24 -3.64
CA ILE A 191 13.58 6.74 -2.26
C ILE A 191 14.73 5.79 -1.91
N GLU A 192 15.38 6.01 -0.77
CA GLU A 192 16.42 5.13 -0.25
C GLU A 192 16.18 4.72 1.21
N ASP A 193 16.75 3.57 1.62
CA ASP A 193 16.82 3.19 3.03
C ASP A 193 17.95 3.98 3.72
N ALA A 194 17.57 4.86 4.64
CA ALA A 194 18.52 5.66 5.42
C ALA A 194 18.94 4.95 6.72
N GLY A 195 18.66 3.65 6.85
CA GLY A 195 18.92 2.84 8.03
C GLY A 195 18.01 3.15 9.22
N TYR A 196 18.01 2.24 10.21
CA TYR A 196 17.26 2.39 11.47
C TYR A 196 15.74 2.66 11.29
N GLY A 197 15.14 2.15 10.20
CA GLY A 197 13.72 2.36 9.90
C GLY A 197 13.41 3.80 9.48
N LYS A 198 14.35 4.44 8.79
CA LYS A 198 14.19 5.75 8.15
C LYS A 198 14.29 5.61 6.65
N TYR A 199 13.59 6.49 5.95
CA TYR A 199 13.72 6.65 4.52
C TYR A 199 14.40 7.98 4.23
N GLY A 200 15.19 8.02 3.17
CA GLY A 200 15.89 9.19 2.67
C GLY A 200 15.51 9.49 1.23
N TYR A 201 15.84 10.71 0.80
CA TYR A 201 15.77 11.08 -0.61
C TYR A 201 17.17 11.03 -1.21
N ALA A 202 17.32 10.29 -2.32
CA ALA A 202 18.60 10.08 -2.99
C ALA A 202 19.24 11.39 -3.52
N GLY A 203 18.43 12.44 -3.69
CA GLY A 203 18.85 13.71 -4.26
C GLY A 203 18.34 13.90 -5.68
N ASP A 204 18.23 15.17 -6.09
CA ASP A 204 17.64 15.53 -7.39
C ASP A 204 18.46 14.98 -8.57
N ALA A 205 19.80 14.99 -8.45
CA ALA A 205 20.71 14.48 -9.49
C ALA A 205 20.62 12.96 -9.63
N ASP A 206 20.76 12.22 -8.53
CA ASP A 206 20.69 10.75 -8.50
C ASP A 206 19.31 10.24 -8.92
N THR A 207 18.24 10.95 -8.55
CA THR A 207 16.87 10.61 -8.99
C THR A 207 16.72 10.76 -10.50
N ARG A 208 17.24 11.84 -11.10
CA ARG A 208 17.19 12.05 -12.56
C ARG A 208 18.03 11.04 -13.31
N GLU A 209 19.24 10.74 -12.81
CA GLU A 209 20.11 9.71 -13.40
C GLU A 209 19.39 8.35 -13.45
N ALA A 210 18.77 7.93 -12.35
CA ALA A 210 18.00 6.68 -12.28
C ALA A 210 16.80 6.66 -13.24
N LEU A 211 16.26 7.82 -13.59
CA LEU A 211 15.16 7.99 -14.54
C LEU A 211 15.62 8.12 -16.01
N GLY A 212 16.94 8.22 -16.24
CA GLY A 212 17.54 8.44 -17.56
C GLY A 212 17.27 9.84 -18.11
N LYS A 213 17.19 10.84 -17.22
CA LYS A 213 16.93 12.25 -17.52
C LYS A 213 18.18 13.10 -17.47
#